data_AF-S7JMQ7-F1
#
_entry.id   AF-S7JMQ7-F1
#
_cell.length_a   1.000
_cell.length_b   1.000
_cell.length_c   1.000
_cell.angle_alpha   90.00
_cell.angle_beta   90.00
_cell.angle_gamma   90.00
#
_symmetry.space_group_name_H-M   'P 1'
#
loop_
_entity.id
_entity.type
_entity.pdbx_description
1 polymer ?
#
loop_
_entity_poly.entity_id
_entity_poly.type
_entity_poly.pdbx_seq_one_letter_code
_entity_poly.pdbx_strand_id
1 'polypeptide(L)'
;MIDGQDFFDTLLSTILDIVPIAVIIFGFQFAVLRKPLTNPVKVLIGFGYVILGLSLFLLGLELALFPLGKTMAHQLTDPEFLEEFRLSVGQTLQWGDYYWVYLFAFLIGFSTTIAEPSLIAVAIKANQVSGGAIQVNGLRIAVALGVACGIALGSYRIVVGDPIQYYIIAGYIVVVIQTFYSPKLIVPLAYDSGGVTTSTVTVPIVAALGLGLASTVPGRNPMIDGFGLIAFASLFPMMSVMGYAQITQWLNQKANLKEQDDEV
;
A
#
# COMPACT_ATOMS: atom_id res chain seq x y z
N MET A 1 -6.74 29.35 -0.61
CA MET A 1 -7.16 29.62 -1.99
C MET A 1 -6.01 29.12 -2.85
N ILE A 2 -6.24 28.30 -3.87
CA ILE A 2 -5.14 27.80 -4.72
C ILE A 2 -4.60 28.98 -5.49
N ASP A 3 -3.37 29.39 -5.24
CA ASP A 3 -2.72 30.35 -6.14
C ASP A 3 -2.28 29.61 -7.39
N GLY A 4 -2.42 30.24 -8.56
CA GLY A 4 -2.02 29.62 -9.85
C GLY A 4 -0.53 29.22 -9.87
N GLN A 5 0.25 29.78 -8.94
CA GLN A 5 1.65 29.46 -8.70
C GLN A 5 1.83 28.06 -8.09
N ASP A 6 1.01 27.66 -7.12
CA ASP A 6 1.08 26.32 -6.49
C ASP A 6 0.84 25.20 -7.51
N PHE A 7 -0.12 25.41 -8.41
CA PHE A 7 -0.38 24.47 -9.50
C PHE A 7 0.80 24.41 -10.48
N PHE A 8 1.40 25.55 -10.83
CA PHE A 8 2.52 25.59 -11.74
C PHE A 8 3.76 24.92 -11.15
N ASP A 9 4.03 25.15 -9.87
CA ASP A 9 5.14 24.53 -9.15
C ASP A 9 4.95 23.01 -9.04
N THR A 10 3.72 22.56 -8.73
CA THR A 10 3.35 21.12 -8.72
C THR A 10 3.49 20.49 -10.11
N LEU A 11 3.10 21.21 -11.16
CA LEU A 11 3.23 20.71 -12.53
C LEU A 11 4.70 20.58 -12.95
N LEU A 12 5.54 21.55 -12.57
CA LEU A 12 6.97 21.51 -12.86
C LEU A 12 7.67 20.40 -12.09
N SER A 13 7.36 20.21 -10.81
CA SER A 13 7.90 19.11 -10.01
C SER A 13 7.48 17.74 -10.59
N THR A 14 6.21 17.61 -10.95
CA THR A 14 5.69 16.38 -11.58
C THR A 14 6.40 16.05 -12.89
N ILE A 15 6.73 17.06 -13.72
CA ILE A 15 7.53 16.86 -14.93
C ILE A 15 8.92 16.33 -14.56
N LEU A 16 9.60 16.96 -13.60
CA LEU A 16 10.92 16.55 -13.15
C LEU A 16 10.92 15.12 -12.59
N ASP A 17 9.88 14.73 -11.86
CA ASP A 17 9.72 13.37 -11.31
C ASP A 17 9.49 12.31 -12.40
N ILE A 18 8.82 12.67 -13.49
CA ILE A 18 8.55 11.76 -14.62
C ILE A 18 9.75 11.63 -15.56
N VAL A 19 10.62 12.64 -15.65
CA VAL A 19 11.79 12.64 -16.56
C VAL A 19 12.66 11.39 -16.39
N PRO A 20 13.07 10.96 -15.17
CA PRO A 20 13.86 9.74 -14.99
C PRO A 20 13.18 8.49 -15.56
N ILE A 21 11.87 8.37 -15.37
CA ILE A 21 11.08 7.24 -15.89
C ILE A 21 11.06 7.28 -17.42
N ALA A 22 10.82 8.46 -18.01
CA ALA A 22 10.85 8.65 -19.46
C ALA A 22 12.23 8.31 -20.04
N VAL A 23 13.31 8.76 -19.39
CA VAL A 23 14.70 8.47 -19.78
C VAL A 23 14.97 6.97 -19.78
N ILE A 24 14.55 6.24 -18.74
CA ILE A 24 14.71 4.78 -18.68
C ILE A 24 13.90 4.11 -19.80
N ILE A 25 12.64 4.47 -19.98
CA ILE A 25 11.77 3.87 -21.00
C ILE A 25 12.32 4.10 -22.41
N PHE A 26 12.63 5.34 -22.77
CA PHE A 26 13.17 5.66 -24.10
C PHE A 26 14.59 5.13 -24.27
N GLY A 27 15.39 5.12 -23.21
CA GLY A 27 16.72 4.50 -23.17
C GLY A 27 16.64 3.01 -23.51
N PHE A 28 15.76 2.25 -22.84
CA PHE A 28 15.54 0.84 -23.17
C PHE A 28 14.97 0.65 -24.59
N GLN A 29 14.01 1.47 -25.00
CA GLN A 29 13.39 1.38 -26.32
C GLN A 29 14.41 1.56 -27.46
N PHE A 30 15.25 2.61 -27.39
CA PHE A 30 16.17 2.96 -28.45
C PHE A 30 17.51 2.24 -28.35
N ALA A 31 18.09 2.12 -27.14
CA ALA A 31 19.42 1.53 -26.97
C ALA A 31 19.40 -0.01 -26.86
N VAL A 32 18.44 -0.57 -26.11
CA VAL A 32 18.39 -2.02 -25.83
C VAL A 32 17.52 -2.75 -26.85
N LEU A 33 16.25 -2.35 -26.99
CA LEU A 33 15.30 -2.99 -27.90
C LEU A 33 15.54 -2.62 -29.36
N ARG A 34 16.20 -1.47 -29.61
CA ARG A 34 16.54 -0.95 -30.94
C ARG A 34 15.33 -0.88 -31.88
N LYS A 35 14.16 -0.54 -31.34
CA LYS A 35 12.91 -0.42 -32.11
C LYS A 35 12.43 1.03 -32.14
N PRO A 36 11.94 1.53 -33.29
CA PRO A 36 11.32 2.84 -33.34
C PRO A 36 10.05 2.87 -32.49
N LEU A 37 9.66 4.06 -32.04
CA LEU A 37 8.40 4.24 -31.31
C LEU A 37 7.21 4.07 -32.24
N THR A 38 6.31 3.16 -31.87
CA THR A 38 5.02 3.02 -32.55
C THR A 38 4.12 4.19 -32.16
N ASN A 39 3.67 4.99 -33.13
CA ASN A 39 2.79 6.14 -32.94
C ASN A 39 3.32 7.22 -31.96
N PRO A 40 4.44 7.90 -32.28
CA PRO A 40 5.08 8.86 -31.36
C PRO A 40 4.16 10.00 -30.92
N VAL A 41 3.26 10.46 -31.80
CA VAL A 41 2.28 11.51 -31.46
C VAL A 41 1.31 11.05 -30.38
N LYS A 42 0.81 9.81 -30.45
CA LYS A 42 -0.09 9.27 -29.41
C LYS A 42 0.63 9.10 -28.09
N VAL A 43 1.90 8.67 -28.12
CA VAL A 43 2.74 8.55 -26.92
C VAL A 43 2.94 9.91 -26.26
N LEU A 44 3.27 10.94 -27.04
CA LEU A 44 3.51 12.29 -26.51
C LEU A 44 2.24 12.90 -25.89
N ILE A 45 1.09 12.74 -26.57
CA ILE A 45 -0.21 13.17 -26.03
C ILE A 45 -0.55 12.41 -24.74
N GLY A 46 -0.32 11.09 -24.72
CA GLY A 46 -0.51 10.26 -23.53
C GLY A 46 0.34 10.73 -22.35
N PHE A 47 1.63 11.04 -22.59
CA PHE A 47 2.52 11.63 -21.58
C PHE A 47 1.98 12.96 -21.06
N GLY A 48 1.48 13.83 -21.95
CA GLY A 48 0.84 15.09 -21.55
C GLY A 48 -0.35 14.88 -20.62
N TYR A 49 -1.24 13.92 -20.94
CA TYR A 49 -2.37 13.58 -20.06
C TYR A 49 -1.94 12.97 -18.74
N VAL A 50 -0.88 12.15 -18.71
CA VAL A 50 -0.33 11.59 -17.47
C VAL A 50 0.23 12.69 -16.58
N ILE A 51 1.04 13.61 -17.12
CA ILE A 51 1.60 14.73 -16.35
C ILE A 51 0.49 15.60 -15.77
N LEU A 52 -0.48 15.99 -16.61
CA LEU A 52 -1.57 16.86 -16.17
C LEU A 52 -2.48 16.16 -15.15
N GLY A 53 -2.83 14.89 -15.39
CA GLY A 53 -3.63 14.09 -14.47
C GLY A 53 -2.93 13.87 -13.13
N LEU A 54 -1.63 13.53 -13.14
CA LEU A 54 -0.85 13.34 -11.92
C LEU A 54 -0.68 14.64 -11.15
N SER A 55 -0.46 15.77 -11.83
CA SER A 55 -0.35 17.09 -11.18
C SER A 55 -1.65 17.47 -10.47
N LEU A 56 -2.79 17.33 -11.16
CA LEU A 56 -4.11 17.61 -10.57
C LEU A 56 -4.43 16.65 -9.41
N PHE A 57 -4.02 15.39 -9.53
CA PHE A 57 -4.19 14.40 -8.48
C PHE A 57 -3.37 14.74 -7.23
N LEU A 58 -2.06 15.02 -7.39
CA LEU A 58 -1.17 15.43 -6.30
C LEU A 58 -1.67 16.70 -5.61
N LEU A 59 -2.12 17.70 -6.37
CA LEU A 59 -2.71 18.90 -5.80
C LEU A 59 -3.98 18.59 -4.99
N GLY A 60 -4.86 17.72 -5.51
CA GLY A 60 -6.05 17.27 -4.80
C GLY A 60 -5.73 16.54 -3.49
N LEU A 61 -4.64 15.77 -3.46
CA LEU A 61 -4.16 15.08 -2.26
C LEU A 61 -3.67 16.05 -1.19
N GLU A 62 -2.84 17.02 -1.58
CA GLU A 62 -2.27 18.01 -0.67
C GLU A 62 -3.35 18.90 -0.05
N LEU A 63 -4.40 19.22 -0.80
CA LEU A 63 -5.47 20.09 -0.34
C LEU A 63 -6.55 19.36 0.47
N ALA A 64 -6.84 18.10 0.15
CA ALA A 64 -7.94 17.37 0.77
C ALA A 64 -7.48 16.23 1.69
N LEU A 65 -6.71 15.27 1.16
CA LEU A 65 -6.40 14.04 1.89
C LEU A 65 -5.32 14.24 2.96
N PHE A 66 -4.31 15.07 2.71
CA PHE A 66 -3.25 15.34 3.68
C PHE A 66 -3.78 16.10 4.91
N PRO A 67 -4.54 17.19 4.77
CA PRO A 67 -5.12 17.90 5.91
C PRO A 67 -6.14 17.03 6.66
N LEU A 68 -6.93 16.23 5.95
CA LEU A 68 -7.87 15.30 6.57
C LEU A 68 -7.14 14.25 7.43
N GLY A 69 -6.10 13.63 6.88
CA GLY A 69 -5.27 12.66 7.60
C GLY A 69 -4.62 13.27 8.84
N LYS A 70 -4.07 14.49 8.74
CA LYS A 70 -3.48 15.22 9.88
C LYS A 70 -4.50 15.56 10.95
N THR A 71 -5.67 16.04 10.55
CA THR A 71 -6.75 16.41 11.49
C THR A 71 -7.25 15.18 12.23
N MET A 72 -7.49 14.07 11.52
CA MET A 72 -7.91 12.80 12.12
C MET A 72 -6.83 12.25 13.05
N ALA A 73 -5.56 12.27 12.64
CA ALA A 73 -4.45 11.87 13.51
C ALA A 73 -4.42 12.72 14.78
N HIS A 74 -4.53 14.05 14.68
CA HIS A 74 -4.56 14.94 15.84
C HIS A 74 -5.71 14.63 16.79
N GLN A 75 -6.93 14.45 16.26
CA GLN A 75 -8.11 14.13 17.07
C GLN A 75 -8.00 12.77 17.76
N LEU A 76 -7.48 11.76 17.05
CA LEU A 76 -7.33 10.40 17.59
C LEU A 76 -6.15 10.25 18.56
N THR A 77 -5.19 11.18 18.52
CA THR A 77 -4.06 11.24 19.46
C THR A 77 -4.22 12.34 20.52
N ASP A 78 -5.37 13.01 20.57
CA ASP A 78 -5.63 14.07 21.54
C ASP A 78 -5.65 13.46 22.96
N PRO A 79 -4.89 14.01 23.92
CA PRO A 79 -4.91 13.52 25.30
C PRO A 79 -6.30 13.43 25.90
N GLU A 80 -7.19 14.40 25.63
CA GLU A 80 -8.56 14.39 26.17
C GLU A 80 -9.36 13.19 25.62
N PHE A 81 -9.24 12.93 24.32
CA PHE A 81 -9.88 11.79 23.67
C PHE A 81 -9.32 10.45 24.17
N LEU A 82 -8.00 10.35 24.32
CA LEU A 82 -7.34 9.13 24.81
C LEU A 82 -7.66 8.86 26.28
N GLU A 83 -7.84 9.91 27.10
CA GLU A 83 -8.27 9.77 28.49
C GLU A 83 -9.74 9.35 28.62
N GLU A 84 -10.62 9.83 27.75
CA GLU A 84 -12.04 9.44 27.73
C GLU A 84 -12.24 7.96 27.39
N PHE A 85 -11.52 7.45 26.37
CA PHE A 85 -11.62 6.07 25.90
C PHE A 85 -10.51 5.15 26.44
N ARG A 86 -9.90 5.54 27.56
CA ARG A 86 -8.75 4.85 28.13
C ARG A 86 -9.06 3.41 28.51
N LEU A 87 -8.16 2.49 28.14
CA LEU A 87 -8.22 1.08 28.52
C LEU A 87 -7.30 0.76 29.71
N SER A 88 -6.20 1.49 29.84
CA SER A 88 -5.19 1.25 30.87
C SER A 88 -5.61 1.81 32.24
N VAL A 89 -5.40 1.03 33.31
CA VAL A 89 -5.58 1.50 34.70
C VAL A 89 -4.25 2.08 35.19
N GLY A 90 -4.09 3.40 35.17
CA GLY A 90 -2.84 4.07 35.58
C GLY A 90 -2.87 5.59 35.38
N GLN A 91 -1.76 6.28 35.65
CA GLN A 91 -1.63 7.73 35.43
C GLN A 91 -1.01 8.09 34.07
N THR A 92 -0.30 7.15 33.41
CA THR A 92 0.40 7.39 32.13
C THR A 92 -0.30 6.70 30.97
N LEU A 93 -0.47 7.38 29.83
CA LEU A 93 -0.98 6.76 28.60
C LEU A 93 -0.09 5.59 28.17
N GLN A 94 -0.71 4.46 27.84
CA GLN A 94 -0.04 3.27 27.32
C GLN A 94 -0.33 3.12 25.83
N TRP A 95 0.50 2.35 25.13
CA TRP A 95 0.32 2.05 23.70
C TRP A 95 -1.05 1.44 23.38
N GLY A 96 -1.67 0.74 24.33
CA GLY A 96 -3.01 0.15 24.18
C GLY A 96 -4.14 1.18 24.14
N ASP A 97 -3.94 2.39 24.70
CA ASP A 97 -4.96 3.45 24.72
C ASP A 97 -5.16 4.06 23.32
N TYR A 98 -4.20 3.89 22.41
CA TYR A 98 -4.24 4.34 21.02
C TYR A 98 -4.98 3.37 20.08
N TYR A 99 -5.77 2.43 20.59
CA TYR A 99 -6.42 1.40 19.77
C TYR A 99 -7.31 1.98 18.66
N TRP A 100 -7.94 3.14 18.89
CA TRP A 100 -8.71 3.85 17.86
C TRP A 100 -7.86 4.28 16.67
N VAL A 101 -6.60 4.68 16.90
CA VAL A 101 -5.64 4.97 15.83
C VAL A 101 -5.40 3.71 15.00
N TYR A 102 -5.16 2.57 15.65
CA TYR A 102 -4.88 1.31 14.95
C TYR A 102 -6.08 0.81 14.16
N LEU A 103 -7.28 0.94 14.71
CA LEU A 103 -8.52 0.58 14.03
C LEU A 103 -8.79 1.51 12.83
N PHE A 104 -8.61 2.81 13.00
CA PHE A 104 -8.74 3.77 11.91
C PHE A 104 -7.73 3.49 10.79
N ALA A 105 -6.47 3.28 11.16
CA ALA A 105 -5.39 2.91 10.24
C ALA A 105 -5.72 1.62 9.47
N PHE A 106 -6.25 0.60 10.15
CA PHE A 106 -6.73 -0.63 9.53
C PHE A 106 -7.84 -0.37 8.52
N LEU A 107 -8.89 0.35 8.90
CA LEU A 107 -10.06 0.60 8.06
C LEU A 107 -9.72 1.43 6.82
N ILE A 108 -8.90 2.48 6.99
CA ILE A 108 -8.41 3.30 5.87
C ILE A 108 -7.50 2.49 4.96
N GLY A 109 -6.57 1.72 5.52
CA GLY A 109 -5.71 0.83 4.75
C GLY A 109 -6.50 -0.17 3.90
N PHE A 110 -7.51 -0.80 4.49
CA PHE A 110 -8.41 -1.71 3.79
C PHE A 110 -9.20 -0.99 2.68
N SER A 111 -9.86 0.12 3.02
CA SER A 111 -10.76 0.85 2.13
C SER A 111 -10.03 1.38 0.89
N THR A 112 -8.88 2.02 1.10
CA THR A 112 -8.06 2.60 0.02
C THR A 112 -7.52 1.53 -0.91
N THR A 113 -7.05 0.41 -0.35
CA THR A 113 -6.55 -0.71 -1.15
C THR A 113 -7.64 -1.37 -1.99
N ILE A 114 -8.86 -1.54 -1.46
CA ILE A 114 -9.99 -2.07 -2.24
C ILE A 114 -10.39 -1.12 -3.38
N ALA A 115 -10.29 0.18 -3.15
CA ALA A 115 -10.59 1.23 -4.12
C ALA A 115 -9.50 1.37 -5.21
N GLU A 116 -8.31 0.80 -5.01
CA GLU A 116 -7.19 0.95 -5.92
C GLU A 116 -7.46 0.29 -7.30
N PRO A 117 -7.45 1.06 -8.40
CA PRO A 117 -7.72 0.52 -9.74
C PRO A 117 -6.62 -0.41 -10.26
N SER A 118 -5.37 -0.19 -9.85
CA SER A 118 -4.25 -1.05 -10.24
C SER A 118 -4.40 -2.47 -9.66
N LEU A 119 -4.99 -2.59 -8.47
CA LEU A 119 -5.21 -3.87 -7.81
C LEU A 119 -6.25 -4.73 -8.54
N ILE A 120 -7.35 -4.14 -9.00
CA ILE A 120 -8.35 -4.91 -9.77
C ILE A 120 -7.76 -5.39 -11.09
N ALA A 121 -6.93 -4.59 -11.76
CA ALA A 121 -6.27 -5.00 -13.01
C ALA A 121 -5.34 -6.20 -12.80
N VAL A 122 -4.51 -6.17 -11.75
CA VAL A 122 -3.62 -7.28 -11.38
C VAL A 122 -4.41 -8.52 -10.97
N ALA A 123 -5.51 -8.37 -10.23
CA ALA A 123 -6.36 -9.49 -9.85
C ALA A 123 -7.07 -10.15 -11.04
N ILE A 124 -7.53 -9.37 -12.02
CA ILE A 124 -8.08 -9.91 -13.27
C ILE A 124 -7.01 -10.69 -14.04
N LYS A 125 -5.79 -10.15 -14.13
CA LYS A 125 -4.68 -10.85 -14.78
C LYS A 125 -4.30 -12.14 -14.06
N ALA A 126 -4.22 -12.11 -12.73
CA ALA A 126 -4.00 -13.31 -11.91
C ALA A 126 -5.05 -14.40 -12.16
N ASN A 127 -6.33 -14.02 -12.22
CA ASN A 127 -7.41 -14.95 -12.49
C ASN A 127 -7.29 -15.60 -13.89
N GLN A 128 -6.99 -14.80 -14.91
CA GLN A 128 -6.79 -15.28 -16.30
C GLN A 128 -5.61 -16.25 -16.41
N VAL A 129 -4.46 -15.91 -15.83
CA VAL A 129 -3.24 -16.74 -15.93
C VAL A 129 -3.27 -17.98 -15.04
N SER A 130 -4.07 -17.96 -13.96
CA SER A 130 -4.24 -19.11 -13.05
C SER A 130 -5.34 -20.08 -13.47
N GLY A 131 -6.01 -19.85 -14.62
CA GLY A 131 -7.12 -20.68 -15.06
C GLY A 131 -8.32 -20.63 -14.11
N GLY A 132 -8.52 -19.53 -13.40
CA GLY A 132 -9.62 -19.33 -12.45
C GLY A 132 -9.34 -19.80 -11.02
N ALA A 133 -8.19 -20.43 -10.74
CA ALA A 133 -7.84 -20.89 -9.39
C ALA A 133 -7.72 -19.74 -8.38
N ILE A 134 -7.27 -18.56 -8.82
CA ILE A 134 -7.23 -17.34 -8.01
C ILE A 134 -8.47 -16.51 -8.33
N GLN A 135 -9.36 -16.35 -7.36
CA GLN A 135 -10.53 -15.48 -7.54
C GLN A 135 -10.15 -14.01 -7.46
N VAL A 136 -10.70 -13.19 -8.36
CA VAL A 136 -10.43 -11.74 -8.41
C VAL A 136 -10.73 -11.07 -7.06
N ASN A 137 -11.92 -11.31 -6.50
CA ASN A 137 -12.29 -10.72 -5.21
C ASN A 137 -11.52 -11.32 -4.04
N GLY A 138 -11.19 -12.61 -4.08
CA GLY A 138 -10.38 -13.27 -3.06
C GLY A 138 -9.00 -12.65 -2.94
N LEU A 139 -8.33 -12.43 -4.07
CA LEU A 139 -7.03 -11.76 -4.11
C LEU A 139 -7.13 -10.31 -3.62
N ARG A 140 -8.15 -9.57 -4.08
CA ARG A 140 -8.35 -8.16 -3.67
C ARG A 140 -8.51 -8.03 -2.15
N ILE A 141 -9.34 -8.89 -1.55
CA ILE A 141 -9.57 -8.89 -0.10
C ILE A 141 -8.30 -9.31 0.64
N ALA A 142 -7.57 -10.33 0.16
CA ALA A 142 -6.32 -10.75 0.76
C ALA A 142 -5.28 -9.61 0.78
N VAL A 143 -5.12 -8.91 -0.35
CA VAL A 143 -4.21 -7.75 -0.45
C VAL A 143 -4.66 -6.63 0.49
N ALA A 144 -5.94 -6.26 0.48
CA ALA A 144 -6.47 -5.21 1.33
C ALA A 144 -6.34 -5.51 2.82
N LEU A 145 -6.55 -6.77 3.24
CA LEU A 145 -6.30 -7.20 4.62
C LEU A 145 -4.81 -7.14 4.97
N GLY A 146 -3.94 -7.50 4.04
CA GLY A 146 -2.49 -7.34 4.20
C GLY A 146 -2.12 -5.89 4.47
N VAL A 147 -2.54 -4.98 3.59
CA VAL A 147 -2.29 -3.53 3.75
C VAL A 147 -2.86 -3.02 5.09
N ALA A 148 -4.11 -3.37 5.41
CA ALA A 148 -4.77 -2.95 6.64
C ALA A 148 -4.00 -3.39 7.90
N CYS A 149 -3.60 -4.67 7.96
CA CYS A 149 -2.77 -5.19 9.05
C CYS A 149 -1.41 -4.49 9.10
N GLY A 150 -0.76 -4.28 7.96
CA GLY A 150 0.54 -3.61 7.87
C GLY A 150 0.48 -2.18 8.38
N ILE A 151 -0.49 -1.39 7.95
CA ILE A 151 -0.66 0.01 8.37
C ILE A 151 -1.06 0.08 9.86
N ALA A 152 -1.92 -0.82 10.35
CA ALA A 152 -2.22 -0.89 11.77
C ALA A 152 -0.98 -1.19 12.61
N LEU A 153 -0.16 -2.17 12.21
CA LEU A 153 1.09 -2.50 12.88
C LEU A 153 2.11 -1.36 12.80
N GLY A 154 2.23 -0.72 11.65
CA GLY A 154 3.10 0.44 11.48
C GLY A 154 2.66 1.63 12.34
N SER A 155 1.34 1.83 12.50
CA SER A 155 0.79 2.85 13.40
C SER A 155 1.09 2.54 14.86
N TYR A 156 0.94 1.27 15.28
CA TYR A 156 1.42 0.79 16.57
C TYR A 156 2.91 1.08 16.77
N ARG A 157 3.73 0.77 15.78
CA ARG A 157 5.17 1.02 15.83
C ARG A 157 5.50 2.51 15.96
N ILE A 158 4.74 3.40 15.33
CA ILE A 158 4.89 4.86 15.52
C ILE A 158 4.55 5.26 16.96
N VAL A 159 3.48 4.71 17.55
CA VAL A 159 3.09 5.03 18.94
C VAL A 159 4.13 4.51 19.95
N VAL A 160 4.57 3.26 19.81
CA VAL A 160 5.55 2.64 20.73
C VAL A 160 6.96 3.20 20.52
N GLY A 161 7.29 3.57 19.28
CA GLY A 161 8.56 4.18 18.95
C GLY A 161 9.70 3.20 18.70
N ASP A 162 9.38 1.93 18.43
CA ASP A 162 10.37 0.89 18.16
C ASP A 162 11.14 1.15 16.85
N PRO A 163 12.39 0.67 16.71
CA PRO A 163 13.13 0.80 15.46
C PRO A 163 12.49 0.00 14.31
N ILE A 164 12.25 0.65 13.17
CA ILE A 164 11.54 0.04 12.02
C ILE A 164 12.25 -1.19 11.45
N GLN A 165 13.59 -1.23 11.51
CA GLN A 165 14.38 -2.31 10.93
C GLN A 165 14.01 -3.69 11.47
N TYR A 166 13.63 -3.80 12.74
CA TYR A 166 13.26 -5.10 13.33
C TYR A 166 11.99 -5.67 12.67
N TYR A 167 11.00 -4.83 12.42
CA TYR A 167 9.75 -5.21 11.77
C TYR A 167 9.97 -5.61 10.32
N ILE A 168 10.76 -4.82 9.59
CA ILE A 168 11.05 -5.07 8.17
C ILE A 168 11.89 -6.33 8.00
N ILE A 169 12.94 -6.52 8.81
CA ILE A 169 13.75 -7.75 8.78
C ILE A 169 12.90 -8.96 9.11
N ALA A 170 12.10 -8.91 10.18
CA ALA A 170 11.22 -10.02 10.56
C ALA A 170 10.20 -10.35 9.46
N GLY A 171 9.53 -9.34 8.90
CA GLY A 171 8.57 -9.54 7.82
C GLY A 171 9.22 -10.09 6.55
N TYR A 172 10.43 -9.64 6.19
CA TYR A 172 11.15 -10.23 5.05
C TYR A 172 11.61 -11.66 5.29
N ILE A 173 12.00 -12.02 6.52
CA ILE A 173 12.26 -13.42 6.87
C ILE A 173 11.00 -14.27 6.61
N VAL A 174 9.83 -13.79 7.03
CA VAL A 174 8.55 -14.47 6.75
C VAL A 174 8.28 -14.56 5.24
N VAL A 175 8.47 -13.47 4.50
CA VAL A 175 8.30 -13.45 3.02
C VAL A 175 9.23 -14.46 2.35
N VAL A 176 10.51 -14.52 2.74
CA VAL A 176 11.49 -15.46 2.19
C VAL A 176 11.07 -16.90 2.48
N ILE A 177 10.67 -17.20 3.72
CA ILE A 177 10.17 -18.53 4.10
C ILE A 177 8.94 -18.87 3.26
N GLN A 178 7.92 -18.00 3.22
CA GLN A 178 6.71 -18.22 2.42
C GLN A 178 7.01 -18.39 0.93
N THR A 179 8.02 -17.70 0.40
CA THR A 179 8.43 -17.82 -1.01
C THR A 179 8.86 -19.25 -1.33
N PHE A 180 9.55 -19.95 -0.42
CA PHE A 180 9.94 -21.36 -0.61
C PHE A 180 8.74 -22.33 -0.60
N TYR A 181 7.68 -22.00 0.14
CA TYR A 181 6.50 -22.87 0.28
C TYR A 181 5.34 -22.50 -0.66
N SER A 182 5.41 -21.35 -1.34
CA SER A 182 4.32 -20.87 -2.20
C SER A 182 4.42 -21.40 -3.63
N PRO A 183 3.29 -21.56 -4.34
CA PRO A 183 3.31 -21.89 -5.76
C PRO A 183 4.09 -20.88 -6.59
N LYS A 184 4.90 -21.36 -7.54
CA LYS A 184 5.73 -20.51 -8.42
C LYS A 184 4.93 -19.46 -9.21
N LEU A 185 3.66 -19.75 -9.50
CA LEU A 185 2.74 -18.82 -10.18
C LEU A 185 2.31 -17.63 -9.31
N ILE A 186 2.31 -17.81 -7.98
CA ILE A 186 1.83 -16.80 -7.02
C ILE A 186 2.95 -15.87 -6.58
N VAL A 187 4.18 -16.37 -6.49
CA VAL A 187 5.30 -15.58 -5.98
C VAL A 187 5.45 -14.25 -6.75
N PRO A 188 5.52 -14.22 -8.11
CA PRO A 188 5.59 -12.95 -8.83
C PRO A 188 4.40 -12.02 -8.53
N LEU A 189 3.20 -12.58 -8.47
CA LEU A 189 1.98 -11.84 -8.17
C LEU A 189 1.98 -11.23 -6.76
N ALA A 190 2.52 -11.94 -5.76
CA ALA A 190 2.63 -11.45 -4.40
C ALA A 190 3.59 -10.26 -4.30
N TYR A 191 4.74 -10.34 -4.98
CA TYR A 191 5.71 -9.25 -5.01
C TYR A 191 5.19 -8.04 -5.81
N ASP A 192 4.50 -8.27 -6.92
CA ASP A 192 3.82 -7.22 -7.69
C ASP A 192 2.69 -6.57 -6.87
N SER A 193 1.97 -7.33 -6.05
CA SER A 193 0.91 -6.80 -5.19
C SER A 193 1.44 -5.77 -4.19
N GLY A 194 2.67 -5.94 -3.69
CA GLY A 194 3.31 -4.91 -2.86
C GLY A 194 3.50 -3.59 -3.62
N GLY A 195 3.98 -3.66 -4.87
CA GLY A 195 4.14 -2.49 -5.74
C GLY A 195 2.82 -1.84 -6.16
N VAL A 196 1.78 -2.64 -6.36
CA VAL A 196 0.40 -2.19 -6.63
C VAL A 196 -0.15 -1.39 -5.46
N THR A 197 0.08 -1.82 -4.24
CA THR A 197 -0.40 -1.09 -3.04
C THR A 197 0.37 0.20 -2.77
N THR A 198 1.52 0.39 -3.44
CA THR A 198 2.22 1.68 -3.47
C THR A 198 1.78 2.60 -4.61
N SER A 199 0.60 2.38 -5.16
CA SER A 199 0.11 3.16 -6.28
C SER A 199 -0.72 4.38 -5.83
N THR A 200 -1.42 4.96 -6.80
CA THR A 200 -1.90 6.34 -6.77
C THR A 200 -2.81 6.63 -5.58
N VAL A 201 -3.75 5.75 -5.22
CA VAL A 201 -4.75 6.07 -4.19
C VAL A 201 -4.19 5.86 -2.78
N THR A 202 -3.48 4.75 -2.57
CA THR A 202 -3.12 4.26 -1.24
C THR A 202 -1.97 5.06 -0.61
N VAL A 203 -0.87 5.29 -1.34
CA VAL A 203 0.35 5.92 -0.78
C VAL A 203 0.11 7.30 -0.20
N PRO A 204 -0.57 8.23 -0.90
CA PRO A 204 -0.78 9.57 -0.36
C PRO A 204 -1.53 9.55 0.98
N ILE A 205 -2.54 8.70 1.10
CA ILE A 205 -3.36 8.61 2.32
C ILE A 205 -2.54 8.00 3.45
N VAL A 206 -1.77 6.95 3.15
CA VAL A 206 -0.86 6.31 4.13
C VAL A 206 0.23 7.28 4.58
N ALA A 207 0.82 8.03 3.65
CA ALA A 207 1.82 9.04 3.97
C ALA A 207 1.24 10.17 4.83
N ALA A 208 0.04 10.65 4.50
CA ALA A 208 -0.67 11.65 5.30
C ALA A 208 -0.93 11.17 6.73
N LEU A 209 -1.43 9.94 6.87
CA LEU A 209 -1.69 9.32 8.17
C LEU A 209 -0.40 9.14 8.97
N GLY A 210 0.63 8.56 8.35
CA GLY A 210 1.92 8.31 8.99
C GLY A 210 2.61 9.61 9.42
N LEU A 211 2.65 10.61 8.55
CA LEU A 211 3.21 11.93 8.86
C LEU A 211 2.39 12.66 9.93
N GLY A 212 1.06 12.58 9.87
CA GLY A 212 0.15 13.12 10.87
C GLY A 212 0.41 12.53 12.25
N LEU A 213 0.38 11.20 12.36
CA LEU A 213 0.63 10.49 13.61
C LEU A 213 2.03 10.76 14.17
N ALA A 214 3.06 10.70 13.32
CA ALA A 214 4.43 10.97 13.76
C ALA A 214 4.67 12.45 14.13
N SER A 215 3.79 13.37 13.70
CA SER A 215 3.86 14.78 14.11
C SER A 215 3.14 15.07 15.42
N THR A 216 2.16 14.25 15.80
CA THR A 216 1.36 14.44 17.03
C THR A 216 1.82 13.57 18.19
N VAL A 217 2.47 12.44 17.92
CA VAL A 217 3.04 11.56 18.96
C VAL A 217 4.39 12.13 19.45
N PRO A 218 4.55 12.40 20.76
CA PRO A 218 5.79 12.95 21.29
C PRO A 218 7.04 12.09 21.02
N GLY A 219 8.15 12.77 20.67
CA GLY A 219 9.44 12.12 20.45
C GLY A 219 9.57 11.33 19.15
N ARG A 220 8.63 11.49 18.21
CA ARG A 220 8.69 10.87 16.88
C ARG A 220 9.26 11.79 15.83
N ASN A 221 9.89 11.20 14.81
CA ASN A 221 10.41 11.92 13.66
C ASN A 221 9.48 11.68 12.46
N PRO A 222 8.78 12.71 11.96
CA PRO A 222 7.85 12.55 10.83
C PRO A 222 8.49 11.94 9.58
N MET A 223 9.77 12.23 9.31
CA MET A 223 10.47 11.74 8.13
C MET A 223 10.85 10.25 8.25
N ILE A 224 11.30 9.80 9.42
CA ILE A 224 11.69 8.40 9.62
C ILE A 224 10.47 7.55 9.97
N ASP A 225 9.67 8.01 10.91
CA ASP A 225 8.56 7.25 11.47
C ASP A 225 7.30 7.31 10.61
N GLY A 226 7.00 8.48 10.04
CA GLY A 226 5.81 8.66 9.21
C GLY A 226 5.91 8.00 7.84
N PHE A 227 7.00 8.26 7.08
CA PHE A 227 7.20 7.63 5.77
C PHE A 227 7.41 6.11 5.86
N GLY A 228 7.97 5.62 6.98
CA GLY A 228 8.17 4.20 7.22
C GLY A 228 6.88 3.37 7.13
N LEU A 229 5.71 3.99 7.30
CA LEU A 229 4.41 3.32 7.17
C LEU A 229 4.17 2.74 5.77
N ILE A 230 4.77 3.34 4.72
CA ILE A 230 4.68 2.84 3.34
C ILE A 230 5.34 1.47 3.21
N ALA A 231 6.46 1.24 3.92
CA ALA A 231 7.15 -0.06 3.87
C ALA A 231 6.26 -1.19 4.40
N PHE A 232 5.46 -0.93 5.45
CA PHE A 232 4.49 -1.89 5.95
C PHE A 232 3.34 -2.13 4.95
N ALA A 233 2.87 -1.07 4.31
CA ALA A 233 1.83 -1.16 3.28
C ALA A 233 2.28 -2.02 2.08
N SER A 234 3.57 -2.07 1.74
CA SER A 234 4.10 -2.95 0.69
C SER A 234 4.39 -4.38 1.15
N LEU A 235 4.91 -4.55 2.37
CA LEU A 235 5.42 -5.84 2.86
C LEU A 235 4.31 -6.82 3.22
N PHE A 236 3.26 -6.34 3.90
CA PHE A 236 2.18 -7.21 4.37
C PHE A 236 1.29 -7.79 3.26
N PRO A 237 1.00 -7.09 2.16
CA PRO A 237 0.36 -7.68 0.99
C PRO A 237 1.10 -8.89 0.44
N MET A 238 2.44 -8.85 0.39
CA MET A 238 3.23 -10.00 -0.08
C MET A 238 2.93 -11.22 0.78
N MET A 239 2.96 -11.04 2.11
CA MET A 239 2.69 -12.12 3.06
C MET A 239 1.25 -12.63 2.98
N SER A 240 0.29 -11.71 2.87
CA SER A 240 -1.14 -12.03 2.81
C SER A 240 -1.53 -12.74 1.51
N VAL A 241 -0.97 -12.33 0.36
CA VAL A 241 -1.21 -12.99 -0.94
C VAL A 241 -0.63 -14.40 -0.97
N MET A 242 0.61 -14.58 -0.48
CA MET A 242 1.20 -15.92 -0.38
C MET A 242 0.42 -16.81 0.58
N GLY A 243 0.02 -16.29 1.74
CA GLY A 243 -0.83 -17.01 2.69
C GLY A 243 -2.18 -17.40 2.10
N TYR A 244 -2.86 -16.48 1.42
CA TYR A 244 -4.11 -16.74 0.71
C TYR A 244 -3.96 -17.89 -0.28
N ALA A 245 -2.92 -17.86 -1.11
CA ALA A 245 -2.72 -18.90 -2.11
C ALA A 245 -2.37 -20.27 -1.51
N GLN A 246 -1.56 -20.31 -0.46
CA GLN A 246 -1.25 -21.55 0.26
C GLN A 246 -2.53 -22.17 0.85
N ILE A 247 -3.39 -21.35 1.45
CA ILE A 247 -4.69 -21.80 1.99
C ILE A 247 -5.60 -22.31 0.86
N THR A 248 -5.73 -21.57 -0.25
CA THR A 248 -6.56 -22.00 -1.40
C THR A 248 -6.05 -23.30 -2.00
N GLN A 249 -4.75 -23.47 -2.16
CA GLN A 249 -4.17 -24.71 -2.67
C GLN A 249 -4.47 -25.90 -1.74
N TRP A 250 -4.31 -25.71 -0.43
CA TRP A 250 -4.60 -26.75 0.57
C TRP A 250 -6.08 -27.17 0.57
N LEU A 251 -6.99 -26.20 0.46
CA LEU A 251 -8.43 -26.48 0.37
C LEU A 251 -8.78 -27.25 -0.91
N ASN A 252 -8.21 -26.87 -2.06
CA ASN A 252 -8.45 -27.54 -3.33
C ASN A 252 -7.89 -28.97 -3.36
N GLN A 253 -6.72 -29.21 -2.76
CA GLN A 253 -6.17 -30.56 -2.63
C GLN A 253 -7.07 -31.47 -1.78
N LYS A 254 -7.63 -30.95 -0.68
CA LYS A 254 -8.59 -31.70 0.13
C LYS A 254 -9.90 -32.00 -0.59
N ALA A 255 -10.40 -31.08 -1.40
CA ALA A 255 -11.63 -31.30 -2.18
C ALA A 255 -11.44 -32.42 -3.20
N ASN A 256 -10.33 -32.40 -3.95
CA ASN A 256 -10.02 -33.44 -4.94
C ASN A 256 -9.81 -34.83 -4.33
N LEU A 257 -9.21 -34.90 -3.12
CA LEU A 257 -9.05 -36.17 -2.40
C LEU A 257 -10.40 -36.74 -1.95
N LYS A 258 -11.34 -35.86 -1.57
CA LYS A 258 -12.68 -36.28 -1.14
C LYS A 258 -13.55 -36.78 -2.29
N GLU A 259 -13.44 -36.17 -3.47
CA GLU A 259 -14.10 -36.66 -4.69
C GLU A 259 -13.56 -38.04 -5.10
N GLN A 260 -12.26 -38.30 -4.93
CA GLN A 260 -11.69 -39.63 -5.18
C GLN A 260 -12.12 -40.69 -4.17
N ASP A 261 -12.28 -40.33 -2.89
CA ASP A 261 -12.80 -41.26 -1.87
C ASP A 261 -14.31 -41.55 -2.03
N ASP A 262 -15.09 -40.61 -2.59
CA ASP A 262 -16.53 -40.79 -2.87
C ASP A 262 -16.79 -41.59 -4.17
N GLU A 263 -15.79 -41.71 -5.07
CA GLU A 263 -15.85 -42.51 -6.30
C GLU A 263 -15.39 -43.98 -6.15
N VAL A 264 -14.88 -44.37 -4.98
CA VAL A 264 -14.39 -45.74 -4.66
C VAL A 264 -15.35 -46.49 -3.74
#